data_AF-A0A537QSS9-F1
#
_entry.id   AF-A0A537QSS9-F1
#
_cell.length_a   1.000
_cell.length_b   1.000
_cell.length_c   1.000
_cell.angle_alpha   90.00
_cell.angle_beta   90.00
_cell.angle_gamma   90.00
#
_symmetry.space_group_name_H-M   'P 1'
#
loop_
_entity.id
_entity.type
_entity.pdbx_description
1 polymer ?
#
loop_
_entity_poly.entity_id
_entity_poly.type
_entity_poly.pdbx_seq_one_letter_code
_entity_poly.pdbx_strand_id
1 'polypeptide(L)' 'MAAFPTSTTVLDSLLFRDAFGTPRMREVFSDFSSIARYAEVEIALARAQARCGVIPADGAEEIARNTNVSALDFDLLRQE' A
#
# COMPACT_ATOMS: atom_id res chain seq x y z
N MET A 1 18.94 11.15 -24.58
CA MET A 1 19.67 11.67 -23.40
C MET A 1 19.28 10.83 -22.21
N ALA A 2 20.23 10.28 -21.46
CA ALA A 2 19.90 9.59 -20.21
C ALA A 2 19.33 10.64 -19.25
N ALA A 3 18.06 10.48 -18.85
CA ALA A 3 17.48 11.30 -17.82
C ALA A 3 18.19 10.94 -16.50
N PHE A 4 18.91 11.88 -15.93
CA PHE A 4 19.41 11.73 -14.57
C PHE A 4 18.21 11.70 -13.63
N PRO A 5 18.15 10.78 -12.66
CA PRO A 5 17.05 10.75 -11.70
C PRO A 5 17.04 12.07 -10.92
N THR A 6 15.95 12.82 -11.03
CA THR A 6 15.72 14.04 -10.25
C THR A 6 15.21 13.64 -8.88
N SER A 7 16.02 13.86 -7.84
CA SER A 7 15.61 13.67 -6.45
C SER A 7 15.33 15.03 -5.81
N THR A 8 14.21 15.14 -5.08
CA THR A 8 13.81 16.39 -4.40
C THR A 8 14.06 16.31 -2.89
N THR A 9 14.16 15.12 -2.32
CA THR A 9 14.44 14.91 -0.89
C THR A 9 15.68 14.03 -0.67
N VAL A 10 16.08 13.88 0.60
CA VAL A 10 17.20 12.99 0.95
C VAL A 10 16.82 11.51 0.87
N LEU A 11 15.53 11.18 0.96
CA LEU A 11 15.05 9.79 1.01
C LEU A 11 15.01 9.12 -0.37
N ASP A 12 14.86 9.92 -1.43
CA ASP A 12 14.88 9.52 -2.84
C ASP A 12 16.24 9.78 -3.51
N SER A 13 17.19 10.42 -2.81
CA SER A 13 18.54 10.70 -3.31
C SER A 13 19.34 9.42 -3.53
N LEU A 14 19.87 9.22 -4.75
CA LEU A 14 20.77 8.11 -5.05
C LEU A 14 22.04 8.12 -4.16
N LEU A 15 22.53 9.30 -3.79
CA LEU A 15 23.79 9.45 -3.06
C LEU A 15 23.60 9.43 -1.54
N PHE A 16 22.49 9.95 -1.03
CA PHE A 16 22.33 10.22 0.41
C PHE A 16 21.29 9.35 1.11
N ARG A 17 20.38 8.66 0.39
CA ARG A 17 19.26 7.94 1.01
C ARG A 17 19.65 6.91 2.06
N ASP A 18 20.83 6.31 1.95
CA ASP A 18 21.31 5.29 2.88
C ASP A 18 22.03 5.89 4.11
N ALA A 19 22.37 7.19 4.09
CA ALA A 19 22.83 7.91 5.27
C ALA A 19 21.66 8.37 6.18
N PHE A 20 20.45 8.50 5.62
CA PHE A 20 19.27 9.01 6.31
C PHE A 20 18.17 7.96 6.51
N GLY A 21 18.43 6.70 6.15
CA GLY A 21 17.48 5.61 6.32
C GLY A 21 18.02 4.29 5.80
N THR A 22 17.25 3.23 5.98
CA THR A 22 17.58 1.91 5.43
C THR A 22 16.61 1.56 4.30
N PRO A 23 17.00 0.66 3.38
CA PRO A 23 16.08 0.13 2.38
C PRO A 23 14.78 -0.39 3.01
N ARG A 24 14.89 -1.11 4.13
CA ARG A 24 13.74 -1.63 4.90
C ARG A 24 12.82 -0.54 5.40
N MET A 25 13.36 0.55 5.96
CA MET A 25 12.52 1.64 6.47
C MET A 25 11.82 2.40 5.33
N ARG A 26 12.51 2.61 4.20
CA ARG A 26 11.89 3.23 3.01
C ARG A 26 10.77 2.37 2.43
N GLU A 27 10.94 1.04 2.44
CA GLU A 27 9.89 0.11 2.03
C GLU A 27 8.63 0.25 2.90
N VAL A 28 8.79 0.33 4.23
CA VAL A 28 7.67 0.51 5.18
C VAL A 28 6.83 1.75 4.85
N PHE A 29 7.47 2.86 4.49
CA PHE A 29 6.82 4.14 4.20
C PHE A 29 6.58 4.40 2.71
N SER A 30 6.73 3.40 1.85
CA SER A 30 6.42 3.55 0.42
C SER A 30 4.91 3.65 0.18
N ASP A 31 4.52 4.28 -0.93
CA ASP A 31 3.11 4.35 -1.36
C ASP A 31 2.50 2.96 -1.53
N PHE A 32 3.27 2.02 -2.09
CA PHE A 32 2.87 0.62 -2.23
C PHE A 32 2.54 -0.01 -0.88
N SER A 33 3.44 0.10 0.10
CA SER A 33 3.21 -0.44 1.45
C SER A 33 2.03 0.23 2.15
N SER A 34 1.83 1.52 1.93
CA SER A 34 0.71 2.26 2.50
C SER A 34 -0.64 1.74 1.98
N ILE A 35 -0.77 1.61 0.66
CA ILE A 35 -1.96 1.04 0.01
C ILE A 35 -2.15 -0.44 0.40
N ALA A 36 -1.06 -1.20 0.50
CA ALA A 36 -1.13 -2.60 0.95
C ALA A 36 -1.69 -2.73 2.37
N ARG A 37 -1.31 -1.83 3.29
CA ARG A 37 -1.85 -1.81 4.64
C ARG A 37 -3.31 -1.38 4.69
N TYR A 38 -3.74 -0.44 3.85
CA TYR A 38 -5.17 -0.10 3.75
C TYR A 38 -6.00 -1.31 3.33
N ALA A 39 -5.57 -2.03 2.30
CA ALA A 39 -6.21 -3.26 1.87
C ALA A 39 -6.30 -4.31 3.00
N GLU A 40 -5.22 -4.53 3.75
CA GLU A 40 -5.22 -5.45 4.89
C GLU A 40 -6.18 -5.03 6.00
N VAL A 41 -6.27 -3.72 6.28
CA VAL A 41 -7.22 -3.16 7.24
C VAL A 41 -8.65 -3.43 6.79
N GLU A 42 -8.99 -3.20 5.52
CA GLU A 42 -10.33 -3.46 5.00
C GLU A 42 -10.72 -4.94 5.07
N ILE A 43 -9.80 -5.85 4.76
CA ILE A 43 -10.02 -7.30 4.92
C ILE A 43 -10.27 -7.64 6.40
N ALA A 44 -9.46 -7.10 7.30
CA ALA A 44 -9.61 -7.33 8.74
C ALA A 44 -10.93 -6.76 9.26
N LEU A 45 -11.33 -5.59 8.77
CA LEU A 45 -12.58 -4.92 9.09
C LEU A 45 -13.78 -5.75 8.63
N ALA A 46 -13.80 -6.20 7.37
CA ALA A 46 -14.86 -7.05 6.83
C ALA A 46 -15.03 -8.34 7.66
N ARG A 47 -13.92 -8.99 8.02
CA ARG A 47 -13.93 -10.18 8.89
C ARG A 47 -14.46 -9.87 10.29
N ALA A 48 -14.11 -8.71 10.86
CA ALA A 48 -14.63 -8.30 12.16
C ALA A 48 -16.13 -8.01 12.09
N GLN A 49 -16.59 -7.31 11.05
CA GLN A 49 -18.00 -7.03 10.79
C GLN A 49 -18.82 -8.31 10.62
N ALA A 50 -18.31 -9.32 9.92
CA ALA A 50 -18.98 -10.61 9.80
C ALA A 50 -19.12 -11.33 11.15
N ARG A 51 -18.08 -11.32 11.99
CA ARG A 51 -18.17 -11.88 13.36
C ARG A 51 -19.20 -11.16 14.22
N CYS A 52 -19.40 -9.87 13.99
CA CYS A 52 -20.40 -9.06 14.68
C CYS A 52 -21.80 -9.12 14.03
N GLY A 53 -21.97 -9.85 12.92
CA GLY A 53 -23.25 -9.94 12.21
C GLY A 53 -23.65 -8.67 11.45
N VAL A 54 -22.71 -7.76 11.19
CA VAL A 54 -22.96 -6.51 10.43
C VAL A 54 -23.04 -6.79 8.93
N ILE A 55 -22.24 -7.73 8.43
CA ILE A 55 -22.29 -8.23 7.06
C ILE A 55 -22.36 -9.76 7.04
N PRO A 56 -22.87 -10.37 5.96
CA PRO A 56 -22.80 -11.82 5.75
C PRO A 56 -21.36 -12.35 5.74
N ALA A 57 -21.16 -13.58 6.22
CA ALA A 57 -19.82 -14.19 6.32
C ALA A 57 -19.21 -14.48 4.94
N ASP A 58 -20.02 -14.90 3.97
CA ASP A 58 -19.64 -15.04 2.57
C ASP A 58 -19.20 -13.71 1.95
N GLY A 59 -19.88 -12.60 2.28
CA GLY A 59 -19.48 -11.26 1.86
C GLY A 59 -18.08 -10.87 2.36
N ALA A 60 -17.75 -11.15 3.63
CA ALA A 60 -16.41 -10.93 4.16
C ALA A 60 -15.35 -11.80 3.47
N GLU A 61 -15.69 -13.04 3.13
CA GLU A 61 -14.80 -13.94 2.39
C GLU A 61 -14.59 -13.49 0.93
N GLU A 62 -15.61 -12.95 0.27
CA GLU A 62 -15.47 -12.36 -1.07
C GLU A 62 -14.56 -11.14 -1.06
N ILE A 63 -14.71 -10.23 -0.09
CA ILE A 63 -13.81 -9.09 0.09
C ILE A 63 -12.38 -9.60 0.27
N ALA A 64 -12.15 -10.51 1.23
CA ALA A 64 -10.84 -11.06 1.51
C ALA A 64 -10.18 -11.75 0.29
N ARG A 65 -10.98 -12.41 -0.54
CA ARG A 65 -10.52 -13.14 -1.72
C ARG A 65 -10.18 -12.20 -2.90
N ASN A 66 -10.94 -11.12 -3.07
CA ASN A 66 -10.85 -10.25 -4.24
C ASN A 66 -9.96 -9.03 -4.02
N THR A 67 -9.65 -8.67 -2.76
CA THR A 67 -8.72 -7.58 -2.45
C THR A 67 -7.29 -8.00 -2.81
N ASN A 68 -6.83 -7.60 -4.00
CA ASN A 68 -5.44 -7.79 -4.45
C ASN A 68 -4.77 -6.45 -4.78
N VAL A 69 -3.85 -6.03 -3.91
CA VAL A 69 -3.10 -4.77 -4.05
C VAL A 69 -2.26 -4.74 -5.32
N SER A 70 -1.73 -5.88 -5.76
CA SER A 70 -0.89 -5.93 -6.98
C SER A 70 -1.69 -5.73 -8.27
N ALA A 71 -3.02 -5.79 -8.19
CA ALA A 71 -3.92 -5.58 -9.33
C ALA A 71 -4.54 -4.17 -9.34
N LEU A 72 -4.21 -3.31 -8.37
CA LEU A 72 -4.71 -1.95 -8.31
C LEU A 72 -4.03 -1.07 -9.35
N ASP A 73 -4.80 -0.16 -9.93
CA ASP A 73 -4.31 0.89 -10.82
C ASP A 73 -3.82 2.09 -9.99
N PHE A 74 -2.50 2.19 -9.83
CA PHE A 74 -1.87 3.29 -9.06
C PHE A 74 -1.95 4.63 -9.78
N ASP A 75 -2.12 4.65 -11.10
CA ASP A 75 -2.28 5.89 -11.86
C ASP A 75 -3.68 6.46 -11.70
N LEU A 76 -4.69 5.59 -11.58
CA LEU A 76 -6.04 5.98 -11.19
C LEU A 76 -6.09 6.43 -9.73
N LEU A 77 -5.49 5.68 -8.80
CA LEU A 77 -5.48 6.03 -7.36
C LEU A 77 -4.88 7.41 -7.07
N ARG A 78 -3.96 7.88 -7.91
CA ARG A 78 -3.32 9.20 -7.79
C ARG A 78 -4.23 10.37 -8.20
N GLN A 79 -5.35 10.09 -8.87
CA GLN A 79 -6.28 11.11 -9.36
C GLN A 79 -7.51 11.31 -8.45
N GLU A 80 -7.72 10.40 -7.50
CA GLU A 80 -8.76 10.47 -6.46
C GLU A 80 -8.30 11.30 -5.25
#